data_AF-A0A0M4PXB6-F1
#
_entry.id   AF-A0A0M4PXB6-F1
#
_cell.length_a   1.000
_cell.length_b   1.000
_cell.length_c   1.000
_cell.angle_alpha   90.00
_cell.angle_beta   90.00
_cell.angle_gamma   90.00
#
_symmetry.space_group_name_H-M   'P 1'
#
loop_
_entity.id
_entity.type
_entity.pdbx_description
1 polymer ?
#
loop_
_entity_poly.entity_id
_entity_poly.type
_entity_poly.pdbx_seq_one_letter_code
_entity_poly.pdbx_strand_id
1 'polypeptide(L)'
;MRVAAVAVLVGLLVTALVAGVFALLPGRWEGRVGLLALPSGSTGSALISESGVSTSYGEVVTLAMPSIADLVTSPSTLDAVAAAVPGSPPPDELADDVSVELLAGSGVARVSVRAGSPELAARLAEAFAGRVAAADLLAPAGTLRVLDRQATLLEKGPDLTLGVGLGLIAGTLAGLGTAAVLVRRVRARRGDARRSVLSTLVAAGHGIVPVLSARDADAGERLLVLARAAGGPVRVAAGSPGVADAVLALQSDLAREPGTGPGGGTDESLVLVVDRAADGADLDAAVRALRPGTRVLAAVVS
;
A
#
# COMPACT_ATOMS: atom_id res chain seq x y z
N MET A 1 -18.30 0.01 15.87
CA MET A 1 -18.80 0.30 14.51
C MET A 1 -18.04 1.43 13.81
N ARG A 2 -17.87 2.62 14.40
CA ARG A 2 -17.19 3.77 13.73
C ARG A 2 -15.79 3.47 13.16
N VAL A 3 -14.95 2.73 13.89
CA VAL A 3 -13.57 2.40 13.44
C VAL A 3 -13.57 1.51 12.19
N ALA A 4 -14.46 0.53 12.13
CA ALA A 4 -14.57 -0.37 10.98
C ALA A 4 -15.06 0.39 9.74
N ALA A 5 -16.04 1.28 9.90
CA ALA A 5 -16.54 2.11 8.79
C ALA A 5 -15.44 3.01 8.20
N VAL A 6 -14.65 3.66 9.06
CA VAL A 6 -13.52 4.50 8.60
C VAL A 6 -12.45 3.67 7.90
N ALA A 7 -12.10 2.50 8.45
CA ALA A 7 -11.10 1.62 7.85
C ALA A 7 -11.52 1.10 6.46
N VAL A 8 -12.79 0.70 6.31
CA VAL A 8 -13.35 0.26 5.03
C VAL A 8 -13.35 1.40 4.01
N LEU A 9 -13.77 2.60 4.42
CA LEU A 9 -13.81 3.76 3.54
C LEU A 9 -12.42 4.16 3.04
N VAL A 10 -11.42 4.16 3.93
CA VAL A 10 -10.01 4.42 3.54
C VAL A 10 -9.51 3.36 2.58
N GLY A 11 -9.76 2.07 2.87
CA GLY A 11 -9.34 0.99 1.99
C GLY A 11 -9.95 1.10 0.59
N LEU A 12 -11.25 1.39 0.51
CA LEU A 12 -11.96 1.55 -0.76
C LEU A 12 -11.46 2.76 -1.56
N LEU A 13 -11.14 3.86 -0.87
CA LEU A 13 -10.61 5.07 -1.50
C LEU A 13 -9.20 4.81 -2.08
N VAL A 14 -8.34 4.09 -1.36
CA VAL A 14 -7.02 3.69 -1.86
C VAL A 14 -7.13 2.74 -3.05
N THR A 15 -8.02 1.74 -2.99
CA THR A 15 -8.27 0.84 -4.13
C THR A 15 -8.71 1.62 -5.36
N ALA A 16 -9.69 2.52 -5.22
CA ALA A 16 -10.20 3.33 -6.31
C ALA A 16 -9.13 4.27 -6.86
N LEU A 17 -8.28 4.85 -6.00
CA LEU A 17 -7.18 5.70 -6.42
C LEU A 17 -6.16 4.93 -7.26
N VAL A 18 -5.70 3.76 -6.80
CA VAL A 18 -4.72 2.95 -7.53
C VAL A 18 -5.29 2.48 -8.87
N ALA A 19 -6.53 1.99 -8.89
CA ALA A 19 -7.20 1.60 -10.12
C ALA A 19 -7.39 2.80 -11.09
N GLY A 20 -7.73 3.96 -10.55
CA GLY A 20 -7.85 5.21 -11.33
C GLY A 20 -6.53 5.64 -11.96
N VAL A 21 -5.41 5.52 -11.24
CA VAL A 21 -4.07 5.80 -11.79
C VAL A 21 -3.74 4.84 -12.93
N PHE A 22 -4.04 3.54 -12.79
CA PHE A 22 -3.86 2.56 -13.86
C PHE A 22 -4.73 2.84 -15.09
N ALA A 23 -5.94 3.36 -14.90
CA ALA A 23 -6.82 3.77 -16.00
C ALA A 23 -6.34 5.06 -16.72
N LEU A 24 -5.54 5.89 -16.05
CA LEU A 24 -4.99 7.13 -16.60
C LEU A 24 -3.63 6.93 -17.30
N LEU A 25 -2.99 5.78 -17.10
CA LEU A 25 -1.72 5.46 -17.74
C LEU A 25 -1.95 5.23 -19.25
N PRO A 26 -1.17 5.88 -20.14
CA PRO A 26 -1.33 5.71 -21.57
C PRO A 26 -1.04 4.26 -21.98
N GLY A 27 -1.88 3.72 -22.87
CA GLY A 27 -1.64 2.42 -23.47
C GLY A 27 -0.31 2.39 -24.23
N ARG A 28 0.49 1.33 -24.05
CA ARG A 28 1.68 1.10 -24.85
C ARG A 28 1.39 -0.01 -25.87
N TRP A 29 1.88 0.18 -27.08
CA TRP A 29 1.74 -0.72 -28.21
C TRP A 29 3.12 -1.19 -28.63
N GLU A 30 3.27 -2.47 -28.93
CA GLU A 30 4.49 -3.05 -29.47
C GLU A 30 4.26 -3.42 -30.94
N GLY A 31 5.01 -2.79 -31.84
CA GLY A 31 5.06 -3.13 -33.26
C GLY A 31 6.21 -4.10 -33.49
N ARG A 32 5.96 -5.21 -34.18
CA ARG A 32 6.94 -6.29 -34.38
C ARG A 32 7.09 -6.62 -35.85
N VAL A 33 8.34 -6.70 -36.31
CA VAL A 33 8.68 -7.07 -37.70
C VAL A 33 9.76 -8.15 -37.71
N GLY A 34 9.56 -9.17 -38.52
CA GLY A 34 10.56 -10.22 -38.78
C GLY A 34 11.47 -9.86 -39.96
N LEU A 35 12.75 -10.17 -39.80
CA LEU A 35 13.81 -10.09 -40.81
C LEU A 35 14.35 -11.50 -41.03
N LEU A 36 14.46 -11.92 -42.28
CA LEU A 36 14.97 -13.22 -42.69
C LEU A 36 16.28 -13.05 -43.46
N ALA A 37 17.33 -13.73 -43.02
CA ALA A 37 18.56 -13.89 -43.76
C ALA A 37 18.36 -14.84 -44.94
N LEU A 38 18.65 -14.37 -46.15
CA LEU A 38 18.58 -15.16 -47.38
C LEU A 38 19.97 -15.24 -48.03
N PRO A 39 20.38 -16.41 -48.55
CA PRO A 39 21.60 -16.50 -49.33
C PRO A 39 21.45 -15.70 -50.63
N SER A 40 22.50 -14.98 -51.03
CA SER A 40 22.57 -14.36 -52.34
C SER A 40 22.74 -15.48 -53.38
N GLY A 41 22.05 -15.38 -54.52
CA GLY A 41 21.99 -16.45 -55.54
C GLY A 41 23.33 -16.87 -56.15
N SER A 42 24.44 -16.21 -55.80
CA SER A 42 25.81 -16.57 -56.18
C SER A 42 26.52 -17.49 -55.17
N THR A 43 25.93 -17.75 -54.01
CA THR A 43 26.62 -18.39 -52.85
C THR A 43 26.08 -19.80 -52.55
N GLY A 44 25.24 -20.35 -53.43
CA GLY A 44 24.79 -21.75 -53.39
C GLY A 44 25.85 -22.76 -53.86
N SER A 45 26.93 -22.28 -54.45
CA SER A 45 28.17 -23.03 -54.71
C SER A 45 29.30 -22.10 -54.31
N ALA A 46 30.25 -22.60 -53.53
CA ALA A 46 31.47 -21.91 -53.17
C ALA A 46 31.99 -21.06 -54.35
N LEU A 47 31.89 -19.73 -54.24
CA LEU A 47 32.66 -18.84 -55.08
C LEU A 47 34.11 -19.11 -54.73
N ILE A 48 34.75 -19.95 -55.54
CA ILE A 48 36.19 -20.04 -55.65
C ILE A 48 36.62 -18.70 -56.27
N SER A 49 36.66 -17.66 -55.44
CA SER A 49 37.43 -16.48 -55.76
C SER A 49 38.89 -16.92 -55.87
N GLU A 50 39.63 -16.40 -56.85
CA GLU A 50 41.07 -16.58 -57.08
C GLU A 50 41.98 -16.19 -55.89
N SER A 51 41.41 -16.02 -54.70
CA SER A 51 42.05 -15.68 -53.44
C SER A 51 41.58 -16.57 -52.29
N GLY A 52 41.37 -17.88 -52.53
CA GLY A 52 41.47 -18.94 -51.50
C GLY A 52 40.59 -18.89 -50.24
N VAL A 53 39.65 -17.97 -50.08
CA VAL A 53 38.79 -17.86 -48.90
C VAL A 53 37.34 -18.16 -49.27
N SER A 54 36.89 -19.39 -49.03
CA SER A 54 35.49 -19.78 -49.11
C SER A 54 34.77 -19.34 -47.82
N THR A 55 34.23 -18.13 -47.77
CA THR A 55 33.38 -17.70 -46.65
C THR A 55 32.04 -18.43 -46.75
N SER A 56 31.78 -19.37 -45.83
CA SER A 56 30.50 -20.08 -45.78
C SER A 56 29.39 -19.11 -45.38
N TYR A 57 28.26 -19.11 -46.09
CA TYR A 57 27.07 -18.31 -45.74
C TYR A 57 26.70 -18.47 -44.26
N GLY A 58 26.78 -19.68 -43.72
CA GLY A 58 26.50 -19.95 -42.30
C GLY A 58 27.47 -19.26 -41.35
N GLU A 59 28.74 -19.08 -41.74
CA GLU A 59 29.76 -18.38 -40.94
C GLU A 59 29.50 -16.87 -40.92
N VAL A 60 29.22 -16.28 -42.08
CA VAL A 60 28.89 -14.84 -42.20
C VAL A 60 27.62 -14.52 -41.44
N VAL A 61 26.57 -15.34 -41.57
CA VAL A 61 25.31 -15.16 -40.82
C VAL A 61 25.55 -15.32 -39.31
N THR A 62 26.34 -16.29 -38.87
CA THR A 62 26.63 -16.47 -37.44
C THR A 62 27.40 -15.28 -36.85
N LEU A 63 28.28 -14.66 -37.65
CA LEU A 63 29.07 -13.51 -37.22
C LEU A 63 28.31 -12.18 -37.31
N ALA A 64 27.46 -12.00 -38.33
CA ALA A 64 26.77 -10.75 -38.63
C ALA A 64 25.36 -10.64 -38.02
N MET A 65 24.68 -11.75 -37.71
CA MET A 65 23.36 -11.67 -37.07
C MET A 65 23.39 -11.05 -35.67
N PRO A 66 24.40 -11.32 -34.80
CA PRO A 66 24.52 -10.63 -33.51
C PRO A 66 24.67 -9.12 -33.64
N SER A 67 25.36 -8.62 -34.68
CA SER A 67 25.59 -7.19 -34.87
C SER A 67 24.33 -6.41 -35.31
N ILE A 68 23.23 -7.10 -35.65
CA ILE A 68 21.93 -6.46 -35.85
C ILE A 68 21.48 -5.73 -34.58
N ALA A 69 21.72 -6.30 -33.40
CA ALA A 69 21.35 -5.66 -32.13
C ALA A 69 22.10 -4.34 -31.92
N ASP A 70 23.40 -4.33 -32.24
CA ASP A 70 24.24 -3.12 -32.14
C ASP A 70 23.87 -2.09 -33.23
N LEU A 71 23.50 -2.55 -34.43
CA LEU A 71 23.04 -1.65 -35.50
C LEU A 71 21.73 -0.96 -35.15
N VAL A 72 20.78 -1.68 -34.55
CA VAL A 72 19.46 -1.14 -34.18
C VAL A 72 19.57 -0.10 -33.08
N THR A 73 20.52 -0.26 -32.15
CA THR A 73 20.77 0.69 -31.04
C THR A 73 21.82 1.75 -31.38
N SER A 74 22.41 1.71 -32.58
CA SER A 74 23.36 2.71 -33.05
C SER A 74 22.74 4.11 -33.10
N PRO A 75 23.43 5.16 -32.61
CA PRO A 75 22.93 6.54 -32.67
C PRO A 75 22.52 6.97 -34.08
N SER A 76 23.29 6.57 -35.10
CA SER A 76 23.00 6.92 -36.50
C SER A 76 21.76 6.23 -37.07
N THR A 77 21.40 5.05 -36.56
CA THR A 77 20.18 4.34 -36.93
C THR A 77 18.99 4.98 -36.23
N LEU A 78 19.12 5.27 -34.94
CA LEU A 78 18.09 5.92 -34.13
C LEU A 78 17.74 7.32 -34.68
N ASP A 79 18.75 8.13 -35.01
CA ASP A 79 18.57 9.44 -35.63
C ASP A 79 17.85 9.35 -36.98
N ALA A 80 18.25 8.39 -37.82
CA ALA A 80 17.66 8.20 -39.14
C ALA A 80 16.19 7.75 -39.04
N VAL A 81 15.86 6.86 -38.10
CA VAL A 81 14.48 6.39 -37.89
C VAL A 81 13.62 7.49 -37.27
N ALA A 82 14.12 8.22 -36.28
CA ALA A 82 13.42 9.33 -35.65
C ALA A 82 13.10 10.45 -36.66
N ALA A 83 14.02 10.74 -37.58
CA ALA A 83 13.79 11.70 -38.66
C ALA A 83 12.78 11.21 -39.71
N ALA A 84 12.71 9.91 -39.95
CA ALA A 84 11.83 9.31 -40.96
C ALA A 84 10.36 9.18 -40.52
N VAL A 85 10.10 9.08 -39.20
CA VAL A 85 8.76 8.83 -38.66
C VAL A 85 8.22 10.07 -37.92
N PRO A 86 7.18 10.75 -38.47
CA PRO A 86 6.55 11.88 -37.79
C PRO A 86 5.97 11.49 -36.43
N GLY A 87 6.31 12.26 -35.40
CA GLY A 87 5.88 12.01 -34.01
C GLY A 87 6.75 11.02 -33.24
N SER A 88 7.86 10.54 -33.82
CA SER A 88 8.82 9.67 -33.12
C SER A 88 9.32 10.31 -31.82
N PRO A 89 9.51 9.52 -30.75
CA PRO A 89 10.26 9.97 -29.58
C PRO A 89 11.72 10.30 -29.96
N PRO A 90 12.43 11.06 -29.12
CA PRO A 90 13.85 11.35 -29.33
C PRO A 90 14.69 10.06 -29.37
N PRO A 91 15.86 10.08 -30.04
CA PRO A 91 16.73 8.91 -30.25
C PRO A 91 17.06 8.16 -28.95
N ASP A 92 17.31 8.90 -27.86
CA ASP A 92 17.67 8.33 -26.56
C ASP A 92 16.52 7.50 -25.95
N GLU A 93 15.29 8.00 -26.03
CA GLU A 93 14.10 7.26 -25.57
C GLU A 93 13.77 6.08 -26.49
N LEU A 94 14.05 6.22 -27.79
CA LEU A 94 13.82 5.18 -28.78
C LEU A 94 14.75 3.96 -28.56
N ALA A 95 15.97 4.19 -28.06
CA ALA A 95 16.93 3.13 -27.72
C ALA A 95 16.40 2.19 -26.62
N ASP A 96 15.67 2.73 -25.63
CA ASP A 96 15.11 1.96 -24.51
C ASP A 96 13.84 1.17 -24.88
N ASP A 97 13.15 1.62 -25.93
CA ASP A 97 11.88 1.05 -26.38
C ASP A 97 12.01 0.10 -27.59
N VAL A 98 13.21 -0.05 -28.15
CA VAL A 98 13.52 -1.03 -29.20
C VAL A 98 14.22 -2.26 -28.63
N SER A 99 13.85 -3.45 -29.12
CA SER A 99 14.55 -4.68 -28.80
C SER A 99 14.64 -5.61 -30.00
N VAL A 100 15.72 -6.39 -30.06
CA VAL A 100 15.98 -7.38 -31.11
C VAL A 100 16.02 -8.77 -30.50
N GLU A 101 15.17 -9.66 -31.00
CA GLU A 101 15.18 -11.09 -30.67
C GLU A 101 15.78 -11.86 -31.85
N LEU A 102 16.89 -12.56 -31.62
CA LEU A 102 17.54 -13.42 -32.61
C LEU A 102 17.07 -14.86 -32.39
N LEU A 103 16.39 -15.44 -33.38
CA LEU A 103 15.90 -16.80 -33.27
C LEU A 103 17.00 -17.77 -33.75
N ALA A 104 17.73 -18.33 -32.78
CA ALA A 104 18.91 -19.16 -33.04
C ALA A 104 18.63 -20.29 -34.04
N GLY A 105 19.56 -20.50 -34.97
CA GLY A 105 19.47 -21.57 -35.99
C GLY A 105 18.46 -21.34 -37.12
N SER A 106 17.71 -20.23 -37.12
CA SER A 106 16.68 -19.95 -38.14
C SER A 106 17.02 -18.84 -39.12
N GLY A 107 18.09 -18.07 -38.88
CA GLY A 107 18.41 -16.88 -39.66
C GLY A 107 17.35 -15.77 -39.55
N VAL A 108 16.45 -15.85 -38.57
CA VAL A 108 15.41 -14.86 -38.32
C VAL A 108 15.83 -13.93 -37.18
N ALA A 109 15.80 -12.63 -37.46
CA ALA A 109 15.85 -11.59 -36.44
C ALA A 109 14.47 -10.93 -36.35
N ARG A 110 14.03 -10.61 -35.13
CA ARG A 110 12.75 -9.95 -34.90
C ARG A 110 13.00 -8.65 -34.17
N VAL A 111 12.59 -7.55 -34.79
CA VAL A 111 12.69 -6.22 -34.21
C VAL A 111 11.33 -5.86 -33.64
N SER A 112 11.30 -5.45 -32.39
CA SER A 112 10.10 -4.97 -31.71
C SER A 112 10.33 -3.56 -31.17
N VAL A 113 9.39 -2.67 -31.40
CA VAL A 113 9.45 -1.27 -30.96
C VAL A 113 8.19 -0.93 -30.18
N ARG A 114 8.35 -0.33 -28.99
CA ARG A 114 7.22 0.16 -28.19
C ARG A 114 6.91 1.62 -28.51
N ALA A 115 5.62 1.96 -28.51
CA ALA A 115 5.13 3.31 -28.74
C ALA A 115 3.78 3.56 -28.07
N GLY A 116 3.41 4.84 -27.91
CA GLY A 116 2.13 5.26 -27.32
C GLY A 116 0.89 5.11 -28.21
N SER A 117 1.06 4.70 -29.47
CA SER A 117 -0.05 4.44 -30.40
C SER A 117 0.27 3.29 -31.35
N PRO A 118 -0.74 2.53 -31.81
CA PRO A 118 -0.51 1.39 -32.69
C PRO A 118 0.07 1.83 -34.04
N GLU A 119 -0.40 2.93 -34.61
CA GLU A 119 0.07 3.44 -35.90
C GLU A 119 1.55 3.88 -35.83
N LEU A 120 1.95 4.47 -34.71
CA LEU A 120 3.33 4.89 -34.50
C LEU A 120 4.25 3.69 -34.26
N ALA A 121 3.80 2.70 -33.48
CA ALA A 121 4.53 1.45 -33.26
C ALA A 121 4.80 0.72 -34.60
N ALA A 122 3.79 0.64 -35.48
CA ALA A 122 3.93 0.03 -36.78
C ALA A 122 4.94 0.77 -37.66
N ARG A 123 4.78 2.09 -37.80
CA ARG A 123 5.69 2.91 -38.63
C ARG A 123 7.14 2.87 -38.16
N LEU A 124 7.37 2.90 -36.85
CA LEU A 124 8.72 2.78 -36.30
C LEU A 124 9.30 1.40 -36.60
N ALA A 125 8.58 0.32 -36.32
CA ALA A 125 9.07 -1.04 -36.57
C ALA A 125 9.38 -1.29 -38.05
N GLU A 126 8.55 -0.77 -38.96
CA GLU A 126 8.78 -0.82 -40.41
C GLU A 126 10.01 0.01 -40.84
N ALA A 127 10.19 1.21 -40.26
CA ALA A 127 11.35 2.07 -40.53
C ALA A 127 12.66 1.42 -40.06
N PHE A 128 12.68 0.82 -38.87
CA PHE A 128 13.82 0.05 -38.38
C PHE A 128 14.12 -1.16 -39.28
N ALA A 129 13.11 -1.93 -39.66
CA ALA A 129 13.29 -3.08 -40.54
C ALA A 129 13.85 -2.68 -41.90
N GLY A 130 13.37 -1.58 -42.49
CA GLY A 130 13.91 -1.02 -43.74
C GLY A 130 15.37 -0.58 -43.59
N ARG A 131 15.72 0.05 -42.47
CA ARG A 131 17.08 0.52 -42.21
C ARG A 131 18.08 -0.62 -42.00
N VAL A 132 17.68 -1.65 -41.27
CA VAL A 132 18.50 -2.86 -41.06
C VAL A 132 18.67 -3.63 -42.35
N ALA A 133 17.62 -3.78 -43.17
CA ALA A 133 17.71 -4.42 -44.48
C ALA A 133 18.63 -3.64 -45.43
N ALA A 134 18.58 -2.31 -45.40
CA ALA A 134 19.40 -1.44 -46.25
C ALA A 134 20.88 -1.37 -45.83
N ALA A 135 21.21 -1.74 -44.58
CA ALA A 135 22.60 -1.78 -44.11
C ALA A 135 23.41 -2.95 -44.69
N ASP A 136 22.72 -3.91 -45.33
CA ASP A 136 23.31 -5.03 -46.08
C ASP A 136 24.42 -5.77 -45.32
N LEU A 137 24.20 -6.01 -44.01
CA LEU A 137 25.17 -6.61 -43.10
C LEU A 137 25.64 -8.01 -43.52
N LEU A 138 24.90 -8.67 -44.40
CA LEU A 138 25.19 -10.01 -44.89
C LEU A 138 25.94 -9.99 -46.24
N ALA A 139 26.16 -8.83 -46.84
CA ALA A 139 26.90 -8.73 -48.08
C ALA A 139 28.37 -9.17 -47.91
N PRO A 140 28.94 -9.87 -48.91
CA PRO A 140 28.32 -10.32 -50.18
C PRO A 140 27.61 -11.69 -50.08
N ALA A 141 27.70 -12.37 -48.93
CA ALA A 141 27.27 -13.76 -48.76
C ALA A 141 25.74 -13.96 -48.76
N GLY A 142 24.98 -12.93 -48.38
CA GLY A 142 23.53 -12.96 -48.26
C GLY A 142 22.90 -11.58 -48.23
N THR A 143 21.58 -11.54 -48.10
CA THR A 143 20.78 -10.32 -47.96
C THR A 143 19.77 -10.49 -46.83
N LEU A 144 19.42 -9.40 -46.15
CA LEU A 144 18.33 -9.38 -45.17
C LEU A 144 17.04 -8.95 -45.85
N ARG A 145 16.00 -9.77 -45.77
CA ARG A 145 14.68 -9.43 -46.31
C ARG A 145 13.66 -9.33 -45.19
N VAL A 146 12.82 -8.30 -45.26
CA VAL A 146 11.68 -8.16 -44.37
C VAL A 146 10.66 -9.28 -44.65
N LEU A 147 10.39 -10.11 -43.64
CA LEU A 147 9.49 -11.25 -43.72
C LEU A 147 8.03 -10.78 -43.78
N ASP A 148 7.68 -9.85 -42.89
CA ASP A 148 6.35 -9.26 -42.77
C ASP A 148 6.42 -7.78 -43.16
N ARG A 149 5.80 -7.42 -44.28
CA ARG A 149 5.75 -6.01 -44.75
C ARG A 149 4.92 -5.10 -43.85
N GLN A 150 4.09 -5.68 -42.98
CA GLN A 150 3.26 -4.97 -42.02
C GLN A 150 3.68 -5.39 -40.62
N ALA A 151 3.90 -4.43 -39.74
CA ALA A 151 4.20 -4.74 -38.35
C ALA A 151 3.02 -5.46 -37.67
N THR A 152 3.31 -6.56 -36.99
CA THR A 152 2.33 -7.18 -36.09
C THR A 152 2.19 -6.31 -34.85
N LEU A 153 0.96 -5.91 -34.53
CA LEU A 153 0.67 -5.06 -33.39
C LEU A 153 0.25 -5.89 -32.18
N LEU A 154 0.90 -5.64 -31.06
CA LEU A 154 0.59 -6.22 -29.76
C LEU A 154 0.30 -5.10 -28.79
N GLU A 155 -0.88 -5.13 -28.18
CA GLU A 155 -1.21 -4.22 -27.09
C GLU A 155 -0.46 -4.65 -25.83
N LYS A 156 0.47 -3.82 -25.36
CA LYS A 156 1.14 -3.96 -24.06
C LYS A 156 0.73 -2.77 -23.19
N GLY A 157 -0.57 -2.61 -22.97
CA GLY A 157 -1.11 -1.58 -22.08
C GLY A 157 -0.89 -1.89 -20.59
N PRO A 158 -1.13 -0.90 -19.71
CA PRO A 158 -1.26 -1.18 -18.28
C PRO A 158 -2.36 -2.22 -18.09
N ASP A 159 -1.98 -3.39 -17.57
CA ASP A 159 -2.93 -4.46 -17.33
C ASP A 159 -3.90 -4.00 -16.22
N LEU A 160 -5.12 -3.65 -16.62
CA LEU A 160 -6.17 -3.20 -15.69
C LEU A 160 -6.44 -4.26 -14.63
N THR A 161 -6.27 -5.55 -14.96
CA THR A 161 -6.39 -6.66 -14.03
C THR A 161 -5.33 -6.59 -12.94
N LEU A 162 -4.09 -6.25 -13.32
CA LEU A 162 -2.98 -6.03 -12.39
C LEU A 162 -3.19 -4.76 -11.55
N GLY A 163 -3.67 -3.67 -12.17
CA GLY A 163 -4.00 -2.43 -11.47
C GLY A 163 -5.09 -2.60 -10.41
N VAL A 164 -6.15 -3.34 -10.73
CA VAL A 164 -7.22 -3.70 -9.79
C VAL A 164 -6.70 -4.60 -8.67
N GLY A 165 -5.87 -5.60 -9.02
CA GLY A 165 -5.25 -6.50 -8.04
C GLY A 165 -4.35 -5.76 -7.04
N LEU A 166 -3.44 -4.93 -7.52
CA LEU A 166 -2.59 -4.08 -6.68
C LEU A 166 -3.40 -3.08 -5.86
N GLY A 167 -4.44 -2.48 -6.45
CA GLY A 167 -5.34 -1.58 -5.74
C GLY A 167 -6.01 -2.27 -4.56
N LEU A 168 -6.48 -3.50 -4.72
CA LEU A 168 -7.11 -4.26 -3.65
C LEU A 168 -6.13 -4.59 -2.52
N ILE A 169 -4.88 -4.96 -2.85
CA ILE A 169 -3.83 -5.22 -1.86
C ILE A 169 -3.48 -3.93 -1.10
N ALA A 170 -3.26 -2.83 -1.81
CA ALA A 170 -2.96 -1.54 -1.19
C ALA A 170 -4.11 -1.05 -0.29
N GLY A 171 -5.35 -1.17 -0.77
CA GLY A 171 -6.55 -0.79 -0.03
C GLY A 171 -6.76 -1.63 1.23
N THR A 172 -6.57 -2.94 1.16
CA THR A 172 -6.68 -3.81 2.34
C THR A 172 -5.62 -3.50 3.39
N LEU A 173 -4.37 -3.28 2.97
CA LEU A 173 -3.28 -2.87 3.88
C LEU A 173 -3.54 -1.50 4.52
N ALA A 174 -4.00 -0.52 3.73
CA ALA A 174 -4.34 0.81 4.24
C ALA A 174 -5.51 0.76 5.24
N GLY A 175 -6.56 -0.01 4.94
CA GLY A 175 -7.69 -0.21 5.82
C GLY A 175 -7.28 -0.87 7.15
N LEU A 176 -6.50 -1.96 7.08
CA LEU A 176 -5.99 -2.65 8.28
C LEU A 176 -5.07 -1.77 9.10
N GLY A 177 -4.15 -1.04 8.47
CA GLY A 177 -3.26 -0.09 9.15
C GLY A 177 -4.04 1.00 9.88
N THR A 178 -5.06 1.57 9.22
CA THR A 178 -5.94 2.59 9.82
C THR A 178 -6.72 2.03 11.01
N ALA A 179 -7.28 0.82 10.88
CA ALA A 179 -7.96 0.14 11.97
C ALA A 179 -7.03 -0.11 13.17
N ALA A 180 -5.81 -0.60 12.91
CA ALA A 180 -4.82 -0.88 13.95
C ALA A 180 -4.43 0.39 14.72
N VAL A 181 -4.18 1.50 14.02
CA VAL A 181 -3.85 2.80 14.65
C VAL A 181 -5.01 3.32 15.49
N LEU A 182 -6.24 3.27 14.97
CA LEU A 182 -7.43 3.72 15.69
C LEU A 182 -7.70 2.87 16.94
N VAL A 183 -7.62 1.54 16.83
CA VAL A 183 -7.78 0.63 17.97
C VAL A 183 -6.70 0.86 19.02
N ARG A 184 -5.44 1.06 18.60
CA ARG A 184 -4.32 1.36 19.50
C ARG A 184 -4.54 2.67 20.25
N ARG A 185 -4.98 3.74 19.58
CA ARG A 185 -5.30 5.03 20.22
C ARG A 185 -6.43 4.89 21.25
N VAL A 186 -7.49 4.14 20.94
CA VAL A 186 -8.59 3.90 21.88
C VAL A 186 -8.12 3.10 23.10
N ARG A 187 -7.24 2.12 22.92
CA ARG A 187 -6.67 1.34 24.03
C ARG A 187 -5.70 2.15 24.89
N ALA A 188 -4.87 3.00 24.29
CA ALA A 188 -3.93 3.86 25.03
C ALA A 188 -4.69 4.79 25.99
N ARG A 189 -5.71 5.50 25.49
CA ARG A 189 -6.56 6.37 26.33
C ARG A 189 -7.21 5.65 27.52
N ARG A 190 -7.57 4.36 27.37
CA ARG A 190 -8.11 3.55 28.48
C ARG A 190 -7.08 3.22 29.56
N GLY A 191 -5.83 2.95 29.16
CA GLY A 191 -4.75 2.66 30.09
C GLY A 191 -4.32 3.89 30.91
N ASP A 192 -4.35 5.05 30.26
CA ASP A 192 -3.95 6.33 30.87
C ASP A 192 -4.94 6.77 31.95
N ALA A 193 -6.25 6.65 31.71
CA ALA A 193 -7.27 6.98 32.70
C ALA A 193 -7.10 6.19 34.01
N ARG A 194 -6.94 4.85 33.94
CA ARG A 194 -6.74 4.00 35.12
C ARG A 194 -5.45 4.33 35.88
N ARG A 195 -4.35 4.59 35.16
CA ARG A 195 -3.08 5.00 35.79
C ARG A 195 -3.20 6.36 36.45
N SER A 196 -3.83 7.34 35.78
CA SER A 196 -4.02 8.67 36.34
C SER A 196 -4.83 8.63 37.62
N VAL A 197 -5.92 7.86 37.65
CA VAL A 197 -6.76 7.69 38.84
C VAL A 197 -5.99 7.08 40.00
N LEU A 198 -5.24 6.00 39.73
CA LEU A 198 -4.39 5.38 40.74
C LEU A 198 -3.30 6.32 41.25
N SER A 199 -2.59 7.02 40.35
CA SER A 199 -1.51 7.93 40.75
C SER A 199 -2.04 9.11 41.57
N THR A 200 -3.19 9.68 41.21
CA THR A 200 -3.77 10.81 41.93
C THR A 200 -4.27 10.40 43.32
N LEU A 201 -4.91 9.24 43.44
CA LEU A 201 -5.37 8.72 44.74
C LEU A 201 -4.20 8.38 45.67
N VAL A 202 -3.14 7.76 45.14
CA VAL A 202 -1.92 7.46 45.92
C VAL A 202 -1.20 8.76 46.33
N ALA A 203 -1.11 9.74 45.43
CA ALA A 203 -0.51 11.05 45.74
C ALA A 203 -1.28 11.82 46.82
N ALA A 204 -2.60 11.66 46.88
CA ALA A 204 -3.45 12.23 47.92
C ALA A 204 -3.39 11.47 49.27
N GLY A 205 -2.57 10.42 49.37
CA GLY A 205 -2.40 9.63 50.60
C GLY A 205 -3.50 8.59 50.82
N HIS A 206 -4.37 8.35 49.83
CA HIS A 206 -5.25 7.20 49.85
C HIS A 206 -4.45 5.95 49.45
N GLY A 207 -4.70 4.81 50.11
CA GLY A 207 -4.00 3.55 49.83
C GLY A 207 -4.25 3.01 48.42
N ILE A 208 -3.82 1.78 48.14
CA ILE A 208 -4.10 1.14 46.85
C ILE A 208 -5.62 0.84 46.77
N VAL A 209 -6.34 1.69 46.05
CA VAL A 209 -7.80 1.56 45.85
C VAL A 209 -8.10 0.76 44.58
N PRO A 210 -9.06 -0.19 44.60
CA PRO A 210 -9.49 -0.89 43.39
C PRO A 210 -10.17 0.07 42.40
N VAL A 211 -9.68 0.08 41.16
CA VAL A 211 -10.30 0.82 40.04
C VAL A 211 -11.10 -0.15 39.17
N LEU A 212 -12.41 0.00 39.22
CA LEU A 212 -13.40 -0.77 38.47
C LEU A 212 -13.83 -0.02 37.20
N SER A 213 -14.30 -0.75 36.21
CA SER A 213 -14.86 -0.18 34.97
C SER A 213 -16.37 -0.28 35.03
N ALA A 214 -17.10 0.81 34.73
CA ALA A 214 -18.56 0.78 34.68
C ALA A 214 -19.13 -0.19 33.63
N ARG A 215 -18.29 -0.65 32.69
CA ARG A 215 -18.63 -1.65 31.66
C ARG A 215 -18.33 -3.10 32.05
N ASP A 216 -17.71 -3.32 33.21
CA ASP A 216 -17.52 -4.67 33.74
C ASP A 216 -18.86 -5.12 34.35
N ALA A 217 -19.43 -6.22 33.86
CA ALA A 217 -20.74 -6.71 34.30
C ALA A 217 -20.73 -7.07 35.79
N ASP A 218 -19.57 -7.43 36.32
CA ASP A 218 -19.39 -7.81 37.72
C ASP A 218 -19.01 -6.61 38.61
N ALA A 219 -18.85 -5.40 38.05
CA ALA A 219 -18.42 -4.24 38.83
C ALA A 219 -19.38 -3.91 39.98
N GLY A 220 -20.69 -4.04 39.73
CA GLY A 220 -21.72 -3.84 40.74
C GLY A 220 -21.57 -4.82 41.90
N GLU A 221 -21.44 -6.12 41.60
CA GLU A 221 -21.30 -7.15 42.63
C GLU A 221 -20.01 -6.99 43.45
N ARG A 222 -18.89 -6.64 42.80
CA ARG A 222 -17.62 -6.34 43.50
C ARG A 222 -17.71 -5.08 44.36
N LEU A 223 -18.42 -4.05 43.91
CA LEU A 223 -18.69 -2.85 44.71
C LEU A 223 -19.53 -3.18 45.94
N LEU A 224 -20.53 -4.05 45.80
CA LEU A 224 -21.37 -4.49 46.92
C LEU A 224 -20.57 -5.29 47.95
N VAL A 225 -19.67 -6.18 47.51
CA VAL A 225 -18.77 -6.91 48.42
C VAL A 225 -17.87 -5.95 49.20
N LEU A 226 -17.29 -4.95 48.51
CA LEU A 226 -16.47 -3.93 49.17
C LEU A 226 -17.30 -3.09 50.14
N ALA A 227 -18.51 -2.67 49.75
CA ALA A 227 -19.42 -1.90 50.58
C ALA A 227 -19.81 -2.64 51.87
N ARG A 228 -20.11 -3.94 51.77
CA ARG A 228 -20.39 -4.77 52.94
C ARG A 228 -19.17 -4.98 53.82
N ALA A 229 -17.99 -5.17 53.23
CA ALA A 229 -16.73 -5.29 53.99
C ALA A 229 -16.36 -4.00 54.73
N ALA A 230 -16.79 -2.84 54.22
CA ALA A 230 -16.59 -1.55 54.86
C ALA A 230 -17.39 -1.39 56.17
N GLY A 231 -18.50 -2.13 56.32
CA GLY A 231 -19.30 -2.16 57.55
C GLY A 231 -19.98 -0.84 57.95
N GLY A 232 -20.03 0.16 57.06
CA GLY A 232 -20.55 1.50 57.33
C GLY A 232 -21.21 2.15 56.10
N PRO A 233 -21.79 3.36 56.24
CA PRO A 233 -22.52 4.02 55.16
C PRO A 233 -21.60 4.38 53.99
N VAL A 234 -21.97 3.95 52.77
CA VAL A 234 -21.22 4.21 51.53
C VAL A 234 -21.83 5.38 50.77
N ARG A 235 -21.02 6.40 50.48
CA ARG A 235 -21.38 7.52 49.61
C ARG A 235 -20.76 7.37 48.23
N VAL A 236 -21.47 7.82 47.20
CA VAL A 236 -20.94 7.91 45.83
C VAL A 236 -20.77 9.38 45.46
N ALA A 237 -19.59 9.77 44.99
CA ALA A 237 -19.30 11.13 44.54
C ALA A 237 -18.73 11.14 43.11
N ALA A 238 -18.96 12.26 42.43
CA ALA A 238 -18.35 12.55 41.14
C ALA A 238 -16.88 12.94 41.35
N GLY A 239 -15.96 12.22 40.71
CA GLY A 239 -14.54 12.54 40.62
C GLY A 239 -14.17 13.33 39.36
N SER A 240 -15.13 13.60 38.47
CA SER A 240 -14.95 14.42 37.27
C SER A 240 -16.26 15.08 36.84
N PRO A 241 -16.23 16.15 36.03
CA PRO A 241 -17.43 16.65 35.37
C PRO A 241 -18.05 15.60 34.44
N GLY A 242 -19.37 15.65 34.23
CA GLY A 242 -20.09 14.82 33.26
C GLY A 242 -20.57 13.44 33.73
N VAL A 243 -20.30 13.03 34.97
CA VAL A 243 -20.69 11.69 35.50
C VAL A 243 -21.91 11.71 36.41
N ALA A 244 -22.69 12.80 36.45
CA ALA A 244 -23.83 12.95 37.37
C ALA A 244 -24.85 11.82 37.23
N ASP A 245 -25.21 11.44 36.00
CA ASP A 245 -26.15 10.35 35.74
C ASP A 245 -25.62 8.99 36.20
N ALA A 246 -24.32 8.75 36.00
CA ALA A 246 -23.65 7.52 36.45
C ALA A 246 -23.57 7.45 37.98
N VAL A 247 -23.33 8.57 38.65
CA VAL A 247 -23.37 8.68 40.11
C VAL A 247 -24.79 8.38 40.62
N LEU A 248 -25.82 8.98 40.03
CA LEU A 248 -27.22 8.76 40.44
C LEU A 248 -27.65 7.31 40.24
N ALA A 249 -27.30 6.69 39.11
CA ALA A 249 -27.59 5.28 38.85
C ALA A 249 -26.91 4.38 39.91
N LEU A 250 -25.63 4.63 40.19
CA LEU A 250 -24.88 3.83 41.15
C LEU A 250 -25.39 4.03 42.59
N GLN A 251 -25.74 5.26 42.99
CA GLN A 251 -26.40 5.54 44.27
C GLN A 251 -27.73 4.80 44.41
N SER A 252 -28.52 4.76 43.34
CA SER A 252 -29.82 4.08 43.32
C SER A 252 -29.67 2.57 43.50
N ASP A 253 -28.65 1.98 42.91
CA ASP A 253 -28.37 0.54 43.03
C ASP A 253 -27.86 0.18 44.43
N LEU A 254 -26.98 1.00 45.02
CA LEU A 254 -26.44 0.79 46.38
C LEU A 254 -27.46 1.10 47.50
N ALA A 255 -28.42 2.00 47.25
CA ALA A 255 -29.47 2.33 48.22
C ALA A 255 -30.51 1.21 48.39
N ARG A 256 -30.55 0.22 47.48
CA ARG A 256 -31.44 -0.95 47.61
C ARG A 256 -30.94 -2.00 48.61
N GLU A 257 -29.72 -1.87 49.14
CA GLU A 257 -29.19 -2.77 50.18
C GLU A 257 -29.29 -2.19 51.60
N PRO A 258 -29.58 -3.04 52.62
CA PRO A 258 -29.70 -2.60 54.01
C PRO A 258 -28.34 -2.18 54.58
N GLY A 259 -28.18 -0.88 54.85
CA GLY A 259 -26.95 -0.29 55.43
C GLY A 259 -26.58 1.09 54.87
N THR A 260 -27.17 1.48 53.73
CA THR A 260 -26.86 2.74 53.03
C THR A 260 -27.78 3.87 53.52
N GLY A 261 -27.55 4.38 54.72
CA GLY A 261 -28.23 5.56 55.26
C GLY A 261 -27.50 6.88 54.95
N PRO A 262 -28.13 8.06 55.12
CA PRO A 262 -27.45 9.35 55.04
C PRO A 262 -26.47 9.48 56.22
N GLY A 263 -25.22 9.06 56.00
CA GLY A 263 -24.13 9.25 56.94
C GLY A 263 -23.83 10.73 57.16
N GLY A 264 -23.59 11.09 58.41
CA GLY A 264 -23.07 12.39 58.85
C GLY A 264 -21.94 12.25 59.85
N GLY A 265 -21.23 11.12 59.82
CA GLY A 265 -20.21 10.72 60.80
C GLY A 265 -18.82 10.61 60.16
N THR A 266 -17.79 10.65 60.99
CA THR A 266 -16.36 10.73 60.59
C THR A 266 -15.77 9.46 59.97
N ASP A 267 -16.55 8.39 59.80
CA ASP A 267 -16.11 7.07 59.28
C ASP A 267 -16.86 6.70 57.98
N GLU A 268 -16.96 7.66 57.05
CA GLU A 268 -17.63 7.48 55.76
C GLU A 268 -16.73 6.84 54.70
N SER A 269 -17.26 5.81 54.04
CA SER A 269 -16.64 5.15 52.90
C SER A 269 -17.14 5.75 51.59
N LEU A 270 -16.24 6.05 50.66
CA LEU A 270 -16.56 6.78 49.43
C LEU A 270 -16.22 5.96 48.17
N VAL A 271 -17.16 5.93 47.22
CA VAL A 271 -16.94 5.46 45.85
C VAL A 271 -16.86 6.67 44.91
N LEU A 272 -15.74 6.81 44.20
CA LEU A 272 -15.53 7.90 43.23
C LEU A 272 -15.88 7.42 41.82
N VAL A 273 -16.73 8.15 41.11
CA VAL A 273 -17.02 7.89 39.70
C VAL A 273 -16.24 8.88 38.83
N VAL A 274 -15.45 8.40 37.89
CA VAL A 274 -14.56 9.21 37.05
C VAL A 274 -14.88 8.95 35.58
N ASP A 275 -15.00 10.00 34.78
CA ASP A 275 -15.11 9.87 33.33
C ASP A 275 -13.76 9.42 32.76
N ARG A 276 -13.77 8.44 31.86
CA ARG A 276 -12.59 8.03 31.10
C ARG A 276 -11.93 9.18 30.31
N ALA A 277 -12.69 10.22 29.97
CA ALA A 277 -12.18 11.40 29.26
C ALA A 277 -11.69 12.51 30.19
N ALA A 278 -11.82 12.37 31.52
CA ALA A 278 -11.42 13.40 32.47
C ALA A 278 -9.90 13.57 32.53
N ASP A 279 -9.46 14.82 32.64
CA ASP A 279 -8.06 15.16 32.85
C ASP A 279 -7.65 14.97 34.32
N GLY A 280 -6.38 14.65 34.56
CA GLY A 280 -5.87 14.37 35.92
C GLY A 280 -6.01 15.55 36.89
N ALA A 281 -6.13 16.78 36.39
CA ALA A 281 -6.33 17.98 37.20
C ALA A 281 -7.76 18.07 37.78
N ASP A 282 -8.78 17.66 37.04
CA ASP A 282 -10.16 17.64 37.52
C ASP A 282 -10.32 16.62 38.65
N LEU A 283 -9.64 15.49 38.52
CA LEU A 283 -9.62 14.46 39.55
C LEU A 283 -8.86 14.92 40.81
N ASP A 284 -7.72 15.61 40.66
CA ASP A 284 -6.97 16.17 41.79
C ASP A 284 -7.83 17.20 42.55
N ALA A 285 -8.55 18.07 41.83
CA ALA A 285 -9.49 19.02 42.42
C ALA A 285 -10.62 18.32 43.19
N ALA A 286 -11.20 17.26 42.62
CA ALA A 286 -12.25 16.48 43.27
C ALA A 286 -11.76 15.74 44.52
N VAL A 287 -10.55 15.18 44.49
CA VAL A 287 -9.95 14.47 45.62
C VAL A 287 -9.57 15.45 46.74
N ARG A 288 -9.05 16.64 46.42
CA ARG A 288 -8.77 17.69 47.43
C ARG A 288 -10.03 18.28 48.07
N ALA A 289 -11.16 18.24 47.36
CA ALA A 289 -12.45 18.67 47.91
C ALA A 289 -13.06 17.67 48.91
N LEU A 290 -12.48 16.47 49.05
CA LEU A 290 -12.93 15.49 50.04
C LEU A 290 -12.61 15.95 51.45
N ARG A 291 -13.47 15.56 52.40
CA ARG A 291 -13.23 15.90 53.82
C ARG A 291 -12.00 15.14 54.34
N PRO A 292 -11.20 15.75 55.23
CA PRO A 292 -10.12 15.05 55.90
C PRO A 292 -10.67 13.83 56.65
N GLY A 293 -10.11 12.64 56.38
CA GLY A 293 -10.51 11.38 57.02
C GLY A 293 -11.47 10.50 56.20
N THR A 294 -11.97 10.95 55.05
CA THR A 294 -12.81 10.11 54.17
C THR A 294 -12.00 8.94 53.58
N ARG A 295 -12.51 7.71 53.72
CA ARG A 295 -11.87 6.51 53.16
C ARG A 295 -12.42 6.23 51.76
N VAL A 296 -11.56 6.34 50.74
CA VAL A 296 -11.92 5.97 49.37
C VAL A 296 -11.87 4.46 49.24
N LEU A 297 -13.01 3.86 48.91
CA LEU A 297 -13.23 2.42 48.88
C LEU A 297 -13.01 1.84 47.47
N ALA A 298 -13.44 2.56 46.44
CA ALA A 298 -13.30 2.17 45.05
C ALA A 298 -13.37 3.40 44.12
N ALA A 299 -12.75 3.31 42.95
CA ALA A 299 -12.97 4.26 41.86
C ALA A 299 -13.58 3.55 40.64
N VAL A 300 -14.63 4.12 40.05
CA VAL A 300 -15.34 3.56 38.90
C VAL A 300 -15.09 4.45 37.68
N VAL A 301 -14.48 3.89 36.63
CA VAL A 301 -14.24 4.61 35.38
C VAL A 301 -15.39 4.36 34.39
N SER A 302 -16.14 5.41 34.06
CA SER A 302 -17.28 5.40 33.13
C SER A 302 -16.84 5.45 31.66
#